data_AF-A0AAD6VFE4-F1
#
_entry.id   AF-A0AAD6VFE4-F1
#
_cell.length_a   1.000
_cell.length_b   1.000
_cell.length_c   1.000
_cell.angle_alpha   90.00
_cell.angle_beta   90.00
_cell.angle_gamma   90.00
#
_symmetry.space_group_name_H-M   'P 1'
#
loop_
_entity.id
_entity.type
_entity.pdbx_description
1 polymer ?
#
loop_
_entity_poly.entity_id
_entity_poly.type
_entity_poly.pdbx_seq_one_letter_code
_entity_poly.pdbx_strand_id
1 'polypeptide(L)'
;METGATASYWLLKAEPESRTVKGKDVKFSVDDFESAKTSPWEGVRNYEARNLLKTMKVGEKALFYHSNCKSPGIAAFAEVAKEAYPDHTAWDSSHPYYDPKSKQDDPKWFMVDLSFGSRTKHFVPLALLRFIADSDSTTPPAGLEYLGDDGVAAIKGMDLVTRGRLSVQRVSEAAWTAVQQLASTGGWDDLDLAPKKKVTKKAPAERSVASHPRAAKAKAKARKRKAKGSDSEDEDDEDYDSGEVISKTTSSRRKRKAEDYQELPSTRRASRVKTAD
;
A
#
# COMPACT_ATOMS: atom_id res chain seq x y z
N MET A 1 36.29 -5.47 16.93
CA MET A 1 35.03 -6.13 16.52
C MET A 1 34.16 -5.04 15.96
N GLU A 2 34.08 -4.97 14.63
CA GLU A 2 33.24 -4.00 13.94
C GLU A 2 31.80 -4.40 14.22
N THR A 3 31.10 -3.62 15.04
CA THR A 3 29.66 -3.76 15.24
C THR A 3 28.99 -3.30 13.96
N GLY A 4 28.96 -4.18 12.95
CA GLY A 4 28.27 -3.94 11.70
C GLY A 4 26.82 -3.59 12.00
N ALA A 5 26.35 -2.47 11.44
CA ALA A 5 24.94 -2.10 11.52
C ALA A 5 24.11 -3.30 11.05
N THR A 6 23.17 -3.76 11.88
CA THR A 6 22.27 -4.87 11.54
C THR A 6 21.48 -4.46 10.30
N ALA A 7 21.64 -5.21 9.20
CA ALA A 7 20.96 -4.91 7.94
C ALA A 7 19.44 -4.94 8.13
N SER A 8 18.73 -3.92 7.65
CA SER A 8 17.26 -3.96 7.61
C SER A 8 16.77 -4.71 6.38
N TYR A 9 15.61 -5.34 6.51
CA TYR A 9 14.94 -6.04 5.42
C TYR A 9 13.55 -5.46 5.20
N TRP A 10 13.11 -5.49 3.95
CA TRP A 10 11.87 -4.84 3.52
C TRP A 10 10.99 -5.76 2.70
N LEU A 11 9.71 -5.43 2.59
CA LEU A 11 8.81 -5.98 1.58
C LEU A 11 8.07 -4.84 0.89
N LEU A 12 8.06 -4.87 -0.44
CA LEU A 12 7.36 -3.88 -1.26
C LEU A 12 6.41 -4.58 -2.23
N LYS A 13 5.17 -4.09 -2.27
CA LYS A 13 4.08 -4.65 -3.08
C LYS A 13 3.98 -3.94 -4.42
N ALA A 14 3.87 -4.71 -5.49
CA ALA A 14 3.54 -4.25 -6.84
C ALA A 14 2.40 -5.12 -7.41
N GLU A 15 1.71 -4.63 -8.43
CA GLU A 15 0.58 -5.34 -9.04
C GLU A 15 1.00 -5.91 -10.40
N PRO A 16 1.09 -7.24 -10.56
CA PRO A 16 1.59 -7.83 -11.80
C PRO A 16 0.54 -7.91 -12.91
N GLU A 17 -0.74 -7.79 -12.57
CA GLU A 17 -1.86 -7.83 -13.51
C GLU A 17 -2.33 -6.40 -13.83
N SER A 18 -2.94 -6.21 -15.00
CA SER A 18 -3.42 -4.90 -15.43
C SER A 18 -4.54 -4.39 -14.52
N ARG A 19 -4.41 -3.14 -14.07
CA ARG A 19 -5.45 -2.45 -13.30
C ARG A 19 -5.41 -0.97 -13.61
N THR A 20 -6.55 -0.43 -14.00
CA THR A 20 -6.67 0.99 -14.32
C THR A 20 -6.92 1.82 -13.07
N VAL A 21 -6.05 2.79 -12.80
CA VAL A 21 -6.23 3.85 -11.81
C VAL A 21 -6.28 5.19 -12.54
N LYS A 22 -7.38 5.94 -12.40
CA LYS A 22 -7.57 7.24 -13.08
C LYS A 22 -7.24 7.21 -14.59
N GLY A 23 -7.64 6.12 -15.28
CA GLY A 23 -7.41 5.97 -16.72
C GLY A 23 -5.99 5.53 -17.12
N LYS A 24 -5.12 5.19 -16.16
CA LYS A 24 -3.76 4.71 -16.41
C LYS A 24 -3.59 3.30 -15.85
N ASP A 25 -2.95 2.41 -16.60
CA ASP A 25 -2.56 1.09 -16.09
C ASP A 25 -1.40 1.23 -15.12
N VAL A 26 -1.49 0.55 -13.97
CA VAL A 26 -0.45 0.57 -12.92
C VAL A 26 0.27 -0.77 -12.78
N LYS A 27 0.13 -1.64 -13.79
CA LYS A 27 0.81 -2.93 -13.87
C LYS A 27 2.34 -2.76 -13.74
N PHE A 28 2.92 -3.51 -12.81
CA PHE A 28 4.36 -3.70 -12.67
C PHE A 28 4.65 -5.11 -12.12
N SER A 29 4.99 -6.02 -13.02
CA SER A 29 5.29 -7.43 -12.72
C SER A 29 6.77 -7.65 -12.43
N VAL A 30 7.12 -8.89 -12.05
CA VAL A 30 8.54 -9.27 -11.87
C VAL A 30 9.30 -9.26 -13.21
N ASP A 31 8.61 -9.53 -14.32
CA ASP A 31 9.20 -9.48 -15.67
C ASP A 31 9.56 -8.03 -16.03
N ASP A 32 8.68 -7.09 -15.71
CA ASP A 32 8.91 -5.65 -15.92
C ASP A 32 10.09 -5.17 -15.07
N PHE A 33 10.16 -5.60 -13.81
CA PHE A 33 11.25 -5.23 -12.90
C PHE A 33 12.61 -5.81 -13.32
N GLU A 34 12.64 -7.10 -13.69
CA GLU A 34 13.85 -7.75 -14.21
C GLU A 34 14.35 -7.09 -15.50
N SER A 35 13.44 -6.67 -16.38
CA SER A 35 13.77 -5.93 -17.60
C SER A 35 14.35 -4.55 -17.29
N ALA A 36 13.72 -3.81 -16.36
CA ALA A 36 14.16 -2.48 -15.96
C ALA A 36 15.53 -2.46 -15.26
N LYS A 37 15.92 -3.56 -14.59
CA LYS A 37 17.10 -3.71 -13.72
C LYS A 37 17.09 -2.83 -12.48
N THR A 38 16.67 -1.58 -12.60
CA THR A 38 16.46 -0.65 -11.50
C THR A 38 15.23 0.18 -11.81
N SER A 39 14.35 0.36 -10.83
CA SER A 39 13.11 1.13 -10.99
C SER A 39 12.90 2.06 -9.81
N PRO A 40 12.44 3.31 -10.04
CA PRO A 40 11.88 4.12 -8.96
C PRO A 40 10.64 3.43 -8.40
N TRP A 41 10.48 3.48 -7.09
CA TRP A 41 9.36 2.90 -6.36
C TRP A 41 8.30 3.95 -6.04
N GLU A 42 7.75 4.51 -7.11
CA GLU A 42 6.78 5.61 -7.08
C GLU A 42 5.39 5.21 -6.55
N GLY A 43 4.50 6.20 -6.43
CA GLY A 43 3.06 5.94 -6.25
C GLY A 43 2.63 5.54 -4.84
N VAL A 44 3.56 5.50 -3.88
CA VAL A 44 3.23 5.28 -2.46
C VAL A 44 2.50 6.51 -1.91
N ARG A 45 1.21 6.32 -1.55
CA ARG A 45 0.31 7.36 -1.00
C ARG A 45 -0.23 7.04 0.39
N ASN A 46 0.46 6.16 1.12
CA ASN A 46 0.21 5.88 2.53
C ASN A 46 1.31 6.51 3.38
N TYR A 47 0.94 7.31 4.39
CA TYR A 47 1.89 8.06 5.22
C TYR A 47 2.88 7.18 5.97
N GLU A 48 2.43 6.03 6.47
CA GLU A 48 3.30 5.08 7.17
C GLU A 48 4.27 4.41 6.20
N ALA A 49 3.78 3.90 5.07
CA ALA A 49 4.62 3.32 4.02
C ALA A 49 5.68 4.32 3.52
N ARG A 50 5.30 5.58 3.33
CA ARG A 50 6.23 6.68 3.01
C ARG A 50 7.29 6.85 4.09
N ASN A 51 6.89 6.86 5.36
CA ASN A 51 7.86 7.01 6.46
C ASN A 51 8.86 5.84 6.49
N LEU A 52 8.42 4.62 6.16
CA LEU A 52 9.30 3.46 6.03
C LEU A 52 10.28 3.61 4.86
N LEU A 53 9.82 4.05 3.68
CA LEU A 53 10.71 4.36 2.55
C LEU A 53 11.82 5.34 2.95
N LYS A 54 11.48 6.39 3.71
CA LYS A 54 12.45 7.39 4.20
C LYS A 54 13.52 6.83 5.13
N THR A 55 13.32 5.64 5.70
CA THR A 55 14.29 4.99 6.59
C THR A 55 15.20 3.99 5.88
N MET A 56 14.90 3.64 4.62
CA MET A 56 15.69 2.68 3.84
C MET A 56 17.09 3.21 3.53
N LYS A 57 18.07 2.31 3.58
CA LYS A 57 19.47 2.55 3.26
C LYS A 57 19.93 1.76 2.06
N VAL A 58 20.83 2.35 1.26
CA VAL A 58 21.41 1.68 0.09
C VAL A 58 22.07 0.37 0.53
N GLY A 59 21.84 -0.70 -0.24
CA GLY A 59 22.34 -2.04 0.08
C GLY A 59 21.38 -2.90 0.92
N GLU A 60 20.37 -2.30 1.55
CA GLU A 60 19.35 -3.06 2.28
C GLU A 60 18.48 -3.88 1.33
N LYS A 61 18.07 -5.07 1.78
CA LYS A 61 17.40 -6.06 0.93
C LYS A 61 15.89 -5.95 1.03
N ALA A 62 15.22 -6.27 -0.08
CA ALA A 62 13.77 -6.19 -0.19
C ALA A 62 13.16 -7.43 -0.86
N LEU A 63 11.99 -7.84 -0.37
CA LEU A 63 11.12 -8.82 -0.99
C LEU A 63 10.20 -8.10 -1.98
N PHE A 64 10.26 -8.47 -3.26
CA PHE A 64 9.33 -7.98 -4.29
C PHE A 64 8.09 -8.87 -4.30
N TYR A 65 6.95 -8.28 -3.92
CA TYR A 65 5.70 -9.00 -3.70
C TYR A 65 4.65 -8.65 -4.74
N HIS A 66 4.12 -9.68 -5.41
CA HIS A 66 2.94 -9.58 -6.28
C HIS A 66 1.67 -9.48 -5.43
N SER A 67 0.97 -8.37 -5.58
CA SER A 67 -0.28 -8.05 -4.90
C SER A 67 -1.43 -7.88 -5.88
N ASN A 68 -2.66 -7.98 -5.37
CA ASN A 68 -3.89 -7.73 -6.14
C ASN A 68 -3.96 -8.47 -7.50
N CYS A 69 -3.54 -9.74 -7.49
CA CYS A 69 -3.57 -10.63 -8.65
C CYS A 69 -4.14 -12.00 -8.25
N LYS A 70 -4.35 -12.89 -9.22
CA LYS A 70 -4.89 -14.24 -8.96
C LYS A 70 -3.98 -15.08 -8.06
N SER A 71 -2.66 -14.89 -8.19
CA SER A 71 -1.64 -15.65 -7.48
C SER A 71 -0.71 -14.69 -6.74
N PRO A 72 -1.14 -14.10 -5.61
CA PRO A 72 -0.32 -13.17 -4.86
C PRO A 72 0.77 -13.90 -4.08
N GLY A 73 1.95 -13.28 -3.94
CA GLY A 73 3.11 -13.91 -3.33
C GLY A 73 4.42 -13.20 -3.63
N ILE A 74 5.51 -13.74 -3.09
CA ILE A 74 6.86 -13.18 -3.25
C ILE A 74 7.46 -13.78 -4.53
N ALA A 75 7.86 -12.91 -5.45
CA ALA A 75 8.31 -13.29 -6.79
C ALA A 75 9.82 -13.07 -7.02
N ALA A 76 10.42 -12.12 -6.28
CA ALA A 76 11.83 -11.78 -6.45
C ALA A 76 12.45 -11.17 -5.18
N PHE A 77 13.77 -11.16 -5.17
CA PHE A 77 14.61 -10.41 -4.25
C PHE A 77 15.11 -9.13 -4.94
N ALA A 78 15.20 -8.06 -4.16
CA ALA A 78 15.62 -6.75 -4.59
C ALA A 78 16.57 -6.13 -3.56
N GLU A 79 17.15 -5.00 -3.92
CA GLU A 79 18.04 -4.21 -3.08
C GLU A 79 17.75 -2.73 -3.27
N VAL A 80 17.88 -1.94 -2.20
CA VAL A 80 17.76 -0.48 -2.27
C VAL A 80 18.98 0.08 -3.00
N ALA A 81 18.75 0.63 -4.19
CA ALA A 81 19.78 1.25 -5.03
C ALA A 81 19.95 2.75 -4.75
N LYS A 82 18.90 3.41 -4.23
CA LYS A 82 18.93 4.83 -3.87
C LYS A 82 18.03 5.10 -2.66
N GLU A 83 18.55 5.82 -1.67
CA GLU A 83 17.76 6.29 -0.51
C GLU A 83 16.62 7.22 -0.94
N ALA A 84 15.68 7.46 -0.03
CA ALA A 84 14.46 8.19 -0.34
C ALA A 84 14.70 9.60 -0.87
N TYR A 85 13.94 9.94 -1.91
CA TYR A 85 13.89 11.27 -2.52
C TYR A 85 12.44 11.63 -2.91
N PRO A 86 12.13 12.91 -3.15
CA PRO A 86 10.76 13.32 -3.50
C PRO A 86 10.20 12.55 -4.70
N ASP A 87 8.98 12.02 -4.54
CA ASP A 87 8.25 11.36 -5.63
C ASP A 87 7.66 12.44 -6.56
N HIS A 88 8.35 12.68 -7.67
CA HIS A 88 7.96 13.70 -8.64
C HIS A 88 6.63 13.39 -9.34
N THR A 89 6.17 12.13 -9.34
CA THR A 89 4.87 11.76 -9.94
C THR A 89 3.68 12.32 -9.16
N ALA A 90 3.90 12.74 -7.91
CA ALA A 90 2.88 13.44 -7.14
C ALA A 90 2.52 14.81 -7.74
N TRP A 91 3.38 15.40 -8.57
CA TRP A 91 3.17 16.72 -9.19
C TRP A 91 2.73 16.65 -10.66
N ASP A 92 2.72 15.47 -11.27
CA ASP A 92 2.26 15.27 -12.64
C ASP A 92 0.75 15.01 -12.65
N SER A 93 -0.04 15.98 -13.14
CA SER A 93 -1.50 15.88 -13.21
C SER A 93 -2.03 14.75 -14.09
N SER A 94 -1.21 14.20 -14.98
CA SER A 94 -1.56 13.07 -15.84
C SER A 94 -1.30 11.71 -15.17
N HIS A 95 -0.57 11.70 -14.05
CA HIS A 95 -0.18 10.50 -13.34
C HIS A 95 -1.33 9.95 -12.48
N PRO A 96 -1.53 8.62 -12.39
CA PRO A 96 -2.58 8.03 -11.55
C PRO A 96 -2.47 8.47 -10.07
N TYR A 97 -1.25 8.71 -9.61
CA TYR A 97 -0.94 9.08 -8.23
C TYR A 97 -0.65 10.58 -8.03
N TYR A 98 -1.13 11.44 -8.92
CA TYR A 98 -1.12 12.90 -8.72
C TYR A 98 -1.76 13.28 -7.37
N ASP A 99 -1.11 14.18 -6.64
CA ASP A 99 -1.63 14.82 -5.43
C ASP A 99 -1.51 16.35 -5.55
N PRO A 100 -2.62 17.08 -5.82
CA PRO A 100 -2.59 18.54 -5.97
C PRO A 100 -2.17 19.28 -4.69
N LYS A 101 -2.13 18.60 -3.54
CA LYS A 101 -1.73 19.18 -2.27
C LYS A 101 -0.24 18.95 -1.96
N SER A 102 0.51 18.21 -2.78
CA SER A 102 1.96 18.03 -2.64
C SER A 102 2.69 19.17 -3.36
N LYS A 103 3.66 19.82 -2.71
CA LYS A 103 4.43 20.92 -3.30
C LYS A 103 5.89 20.50 -3.50
N GLN A 104 6.61 21.19 -4.39
CA GLN A 104 8.03 20.87 -4.67
C GLN A 104 8.97 21.35 -3.57
N ASP A 105 8.64 22.47 -2.92
CA ASP A 105 9.37 23.05 -1.79
C ASP A 105 9.12 22.32 -0.47
N ASP A 106 7.96 21.67 -0.33
CA ASP A 106 7.60 20.79 0.78
C ASP A 106 6.92 19.50 0.29
N PRO A 107 7.72 18.52 -0.21
CA PRO A 107 7.20 17.28 -0.78
C PRO A 107 6.50 16.39 0.25
N LYS A 108 5.26 15.99 -0.05
CA LYS A 108 4.52 15.05 0.81
C LYS A 108 4.92 13.62 0.63
N TRP A 109 5.35 13.25 -0.58
CA TRP A 109 5.56 11.87 -1.01
C TRP A 109 7.01 11.65 -1.41
N PHE A 110 7.51 10.45 -1.10
CA PHE A 110 8.88 10.05 -1.31
C PHE A 110 8.90 8.66 -1.94
N MET A 111 9.92 8.38 -2.73
CA MET A 111 10.22 7.10 -3.33
C MET A 111 11.69 6.76 -3.16
N VAL A 112 12.03 5.49 -3.33
CA VAL A 112 13.41 4.96 -3.39
C VAL A 112 13.64 4.39 -4.79
N ASP A 113 14.88 4.09 -5.15
CA ASP A 113 15.12 3.20 -6.30
C ASP A 113 15.43 1.80 -5.77
N LEU A 114 14.83 0.78 -6.38
CA LEU A 114 15.18 -0.61 -6.13
C LEU A 114 15.90 -1.19 -7.35
N SER A 115 17.00 -1.90 -7.11
CA SER A 115 17.61 -2.76 -8.11
C SER A 115 17.09 -4.19 -7.99
N PHE A 116 16.81 -4.80 -9.13
CA PHE A 116 16.45 -6.21 -9.24
C PHE A 116 17.65 -7.07 -8.83
N GLY A 117 17.44 -7.99 -7.89
CA GLY A 117 18.44 -8.97 -7.47
C GLY A 117 18.30 -10.28 -8.25
N SER A 118 17.27 -11.05 -7.93
CA SER A 118 16.98 -12.33 -8.58
C SER A 118 15.52 -12.73 -8.40
N ARG A 119 15.01 -13.60 -9.28
CA ARG A 119 13.73 -14.29 -9.02
C ARG A 119 13.88 -15.28 -7.87
N THR A 120 12.78 -15.55 -7.17
CA THR A 120 12.75 -16.72 -6.29
C THR A 120 12.81 -17.99 -7.15
N LYS A 121 13.53 -19.02 -6.71
CA LYS A 121 13.56 -20.31 -7.40
C LYS A 121 12.18 -20.99 -7.33
N HIS A 122 11.53 -20.88 -6.18
CA HIS A 122 10.14 -21.25 -5.96
C HIS A 122 9.34 -19.99 -5.62
N PHE A 123 8.27 -19.70 -6.36
CA PHE A 123 7.35 -18.60 -6.02
C PHE A 123 6.71 -18.87 -4.66
N VAL A 124 6.79 -17.93 -3.72
CA VAL A 124 6.28 -18.14 -2.35
C VAL A 124 4.87 -17.53 -2.26
N PRO A 125 3.79 -18.32 -2.38
CA PRO A 125 2.44 -17.78 -2.44
C PRO A 125 1.99 -17.25 -1.07
N LEU A 126 1.15 -16.21 -1.08
CA LEU A 126 0.52 -15.71 0.15
C LEU A 126 -0.26 -16.81 0.88
N ALA A 127 -0.89 -17.73 0.13
CA ALA A 127 -1.65 -18.84 0.70
C ALA A 127 -0.78 -19.74 1.59
N LEU A 128 0.49 -19.97 1.23
CA LEU A 128 1.45 -20.70 2.07
C LEU A 128 1.80 -19.92 3.33
N LEU A 129 2.13 -18.64 3.19
CA LEU A 129 2.46 -17.79 4.35
C LEU A 129 1.28 -17.70 5.32
N ARG A 130 0.05 -17.65 4.80
CA ARG A 130 -1.18 -17.71 5.59
C ARG A 130 -1.42 -19.07 6.23
N PHE A 131 -1.19 -20.16 5.50
CA PHE A 131 -1.31 -21.50 6.04
C PHE A 131 -0.40 -21.71 7.26
N ILE A 132 0.85 -21.22 7.18
CA ILE A 132 1.80 -21.23 8.30
C ILE A 132 1.32 -20.29 9.42
N ALA A 133 0.90 -19.07 9.06
CA ALA A 133 0.54 -18.05 10.03
C ALA A 133 -0.72 -18.36 10.84
N ASP A 134 -1.74 -18.94 10.18
CA ASP A 134 -3.05 -19.24 10.77
C ASP A 134 -3.08 -20.59 11.50
N SER A 135 -1.99 -21.36 11.46
CA SER A 135 -1.85 -22.60 12.24
C SER A 135 -1.68 -22.28 13.73
N ASP A 136 -2.36 -23.03 14.61
CA ASP A 136 -2.15 -22.92 16.05
C ASP A 136 -0.80 -23.53 16.50
N SER A 137 -0.17 -24.36 15.68
CA SER A 137 1.12 -24.99 16.00
C SER A 137 2.29 -24.01 15.88
N THR A 138 3.25 -24.08 16.79
CA THR A 138 4.55 -23.39 16.67
C THR A 138 5.56 -24.21 15.87
N THR A 139 5.30 -25.49 15.64
CA THR A 139 6.18 -26.36 14.86
C THR A 139 5.89 -26.24 13.36
N PRO A 140 6.90 -26.40 12.49
CA PRO A 140 6.70 -26.43 11.06
C PRO A 140 5.71 -27.54 10.62
N PRO A 141 4.90 -27.28 9.58
CA PRO A 141 4.15 -28.32 8.89
C PRO A 141 5.08 -29.36 8.25
N ALA A 142 4.54 -30.56 8.01
CA ALA A 142 5.24 -31.59 7.26
C ALA A 142 5.69 -31.07 5.89
N GLY A 143 6.93 -31.36 5.50
CA GLY A 143 7.56 -30.87 4.26
C GLY A 143 8.22 -29.49 4.38
N LEU A 144 8.02 -28.78 5.49
CA LEU A 144 8.62 -27.47 5.78
C LEU A 144 9.50 -27.48 7.04
N GLU A 145 9.97 -28.65 7.47
CA GLU A 145 10.75 -28.83 8.71
C GLU A 145 12.02 -27.97 8.74
N TYR A 146 12.56 -27.64 7.57
CA TYR A 146 13.74 -26.78 7.42
C TYR A 146 13.56 -25.34 7.92
N LEU A 147 12.31 -24.88 8.14
CA LEU A 147 12.04 -23.57 8.73
C LEU A 147 12.38 -23.50 10.22
N GLY A 148 12.24 -24.63 10.93
CA GLY A 148 12.25 -24.66 12.39
C GLY A 148 11.14 -23.80 13.03
N ASP A 149 11.04 -23.87 14.35
CA ASP A 149 10.01 -23.16 15.13
C ASP A 149 10.17 -21.63 15.01
N ASP A 150 11.42 -21.16 14.98
CA ASP A 150 11.75 -19.74 14.82
C ASP A 150 11.29 -19.20 13.46
N GLY A 151 11.43 -19.97 12.38
CA GLY A 151 10.96 -19.59 11.05
C GLY A 151 9.44 -19.48 10.98
N VAL A 152 8.73 -20.42 11.63
CA VAL A 152 7.27 -20.38 11.75
C VAL A 152 6.82 -19.15 12.54
N ALA A 153 7.46 -18.89 13.69
CA ALA A 153 7.18 -17.72 14.52
C ALA A 153 7.45 -16.40 13.76
N ALA A 154 8.54 -16.36 12.98
CA ALA A 154 8.89 -15.19 12.18
C ALA A 154 7.87 -14.92 11.07
N ILE A 155 7.40 -15.96 10.36
CA ILE A 155 6.35 -15.83 9.33
C ILE A 155 5.03 -15.33 9.95
N LYS A 156 4.63 -15.89 11.10
CA LYS A 156 3.45 -15.44 11.87
C LYS A 156 3.51 -13.96 12.23
N GLY A 157 4.70 -13.47 12.56
CA GLY A 157 4.94 -12.08 12.96
C GLY A 157 5.01 -11.08 11.80
N MET A 158 4.98 -11.52 10.53
CA MET A 158 5.12 -10.59 9.40
C MET A 158 3.92 -9.65 9.26
N ASP A 159 4.22 -8.36 9.02
CA ASP A 159 3.24 -7.35 8.62
C ASP A 159 2.44 -7.77 7.37
N LEU A 160 2.98 -8.66 6.54
CA LEU A 160 2.29 -9.19 5.38
C LEU A 160 1.02 -9.97 5.76
N VAL A 161 1.08 -10.72 6.86
CA VAL A 161 -0.04 -11.53 7.35
C VAL A 161 -0.84 -10.82 8.44
N THR A 162 -0.27 -9.86 9.16
CA THR A 162 -1.01 -9.12 10.19
C THR A 162 -1.61 -7.80 9.67
N ARG A 163 -1.02 -7.18 8.64
CA ARG A 163 -1.33 -5.81 8.17
C ARG A 163 -1.45 -5.73 6.64
N GLY A 164 -2.49 -6.34 6.10
CA GLY A 164 -2.66 -6.52 4.64
C GLY A 164 -2.65 -5.24 3.78
N ARG A 165 -3.05 -4.08 4.33
CA ARG A 165 -3.18 -2.80 3.59
C ARG A 165 -1.90 -1.98 3.50
N LEU A 166 -0.84 -2.34 4.23
CA LEU A 166 0.44 -1.61 4.17
C LEU A 166 1.27 -2.15 2.98
N SER A 167 1.69 -1.27 2.07
CA SER A 167 2.39 -1.64 0.82
C SER A 167 3.91 -1.71 0.92
N VAL A 168 4.48 -1.03 1.91
CA VAL A 168 5.91 -1.05 2.25
C VAL A 168 6.00 -1.50 3.70
N GLN A 169 6.73 -2.57 3.98
CA GLN A 169 6.73 -3.22 5.29
C GLN A 169 8.16 -3.50 5.74
N ARG A 170 8.39 -3.48 7.05
CA ARG A 170 9.61 -4.04 7.64
C ARG A 170 9.52 -5.56 7.66
N VAL A 171 10.66 -6.20 7.46
CA VAL A 171 10.83 -7.65 7.57
C VAL A 171 11.93 -7.88 8.60
N SER A 172 11.69 -8.75 9.58
CA SER A 172 12.74 -9.15 10.51
C SER A 172 13.76 -10.03 9.81
N GLU A 173 15.00 -10.06 10.28
CA GLU A 173 16.04 -10.94 9.74
C GLU A 173 15.63 -12.42 9.75
N ALA A 174 14.94 -12.86 10.81
CA ALA A 174 14.37 -14.20 10.91
C ALA A 174 13.32 -14.46 9.82
N ALA A 175 12.42 -13.50 9.55
CA ALA A 175 11.41 -13.64 8.50
C ALA A 175 12.03 -13.62 7.11
N TRP A 176 13.04 -12.77 6.88
CA TRP A 176 13.82 -12.76 5.64
C TRP A 176 14.48 -14.11 5.40
N THR A 177 15.13 -14.68 6.41
CA THR A 177 15.77 -16.00 6.34
C THR A 177 14.77 -17.11 6.05
N ALA A 178 13.65 -17.14 6.75
CA ALA A 178 12.58 -18.11 6.52
C ALA A 178 12.03 -18.04 5.08
N VAL A 179 11.80 -16.82 4.56
CA VAL A 179 11.35 -16.62 3.18
C VAL A 179 12.41 -17.05 2.17
N GLN A 180 13.69 -16.79 2.42
CA GLN A 180 14.77 -17.27 1.55
C GLN A 180 14.79 -18.81 1.49
N GLN A 181 14.63 -19.48 2.64
CA GLN A 181 14.58 -20.94 2.70
C GLN A 181 13.37 -21.48 1.93
N LEU A 182 12.17 -20.90 2.10
CA LEU A 182 10.99 -21.26 1.30
C LEU A 182 11.30 -21.11 -0.20
N ALA A 183 11.80 -19.93 -0.58
CA ALA A 183 12.10 -19.60 -1.97
C ALA A 183 13.16 -20.49 -2.61
N SER A 184 14.12 -21.03 -1.83
CA SER A 184 15.17 -21.92 -2.34
C SER A 184 14.78 -23.40 -2.37
N THR A 185 13.99 -23.82 -1.39
CA THR A 185 13.78 -25.25 -1.08
C THR A 185 12.48 -25.80 -1.63
N GLY A 186 11.39 -25.02 -1.66
CA GLY A 186 10.08 -25.54 -2.07
C GLY A 186 9.44 -26.47 -1.03
N GLY A 187 8.63 -27.44 -1.46
CA GLY A 187 8.13 -28.52 -0.60
C GLY A 187 6.69 -28.37 -0.10
N TRP A 188 5.91 -27.45 -0.66
CA TRP A 188 4.50 -27.25 -0.30
C TRP A 188 3.51 -27.68 -1.39
N ASP A 189 3.98 -28.39 -2.43
CA ASP A 189 3.13 -28.80 -3.55
C ASP A 189 1.98 -29.73 -3.12
N ASP A 190 2.22 -30.53 -2.07
CA ASP A 190 1.24 -31.45 -1.49
C ASP A 190 0.40 -30.84 -0.36
N LEU A 191 0.63 -29.56 0.00
CA LEU A 191 -0.15 -28.90 1.05
C LEU A 191 -1.49 -28.38 0.49
N ASP A 192 -2.58 -28.64 1.22
CA ASP A 192 -3.87 -28.03 0.93
C ASP A 192 -3.88 -26.56 1.42
N LEU A 193 -3.45 -25.66 0.55
CA LEU A 193 -3.38 -24.22 0.79
C LEU A 193 -4.73 -23.51 0.54
N ALA A 194 -5.83 -24.24 0.31
CA ALA A 194 -7.12 -23.63 0.07
C ALA A 194 -7.57 -22.80 1.29
N PRO A 195 -8.13 -21.60 1.08
CA PRO A 195 -8.60 -20.78 2.19
C PRO A 195 -9.70 -21.50 2.97
N LYS A 196 -9.43 -21.83 4.24
CA LYS A 196 -10.42 -22.45 5.13
C LYS A 196 -11.59 -21.49 5.33
N LYS A 197 -12.78 -21.85 4.84
CA LYS A 197 -14.01 -21.08 5.09
C LYS A 197 -14.21 -20.97 6.60
N LYS A 198 -14.18 -19.74 7.15
CA LYS A 198 -14.62 -19.50 8.53
C LYS A 198 -16.09 -19.90 8.62
N VAL A 199 -16.38 -21.00 9.30
CA VAL A 199 -17.74 -21.37 9.67
C VAL A 199 -18.21 -20.36 10.71
N THR A 200 -18.94 -19.34 10.28
CA THR A 200 -19.67 -18.48 11.19
C THR A 200 -20.75 -19.32 11.87
N LYS A 201 -20.51 -19.75 13.11
CA LYS A 201 -21.56 -20.30 13.97
C LYS A 201 -22.58 -19.18 14.21
N LYS A 202 -23.65 -19.16 13.44
CA LYS A 202 -24.81 -18.31 13.71
C LYS A 202 -25.49 -18.89 14.96
N ALA A 203 -25.36 -18.20 16.09
CA ALA A 203 -26.12 -18.55 17.30
C ALA A 203 -27.63 -18.50 16.97
N PRO A 204 -28.44 -19.48 17.41
CA PRO A 204 -29.89 -19.40 17.23
C PRO A 204 -30.43 -18.24 18.09
N ALA A 205 -31.18 -17.34 17.48
CA ALA A 205 -31.91 -16.30 18.19
C ALA A 205 -33.13 -16.94 18.87
N GLU A 206 -33.09 -17.09 20.19
CA GLU A 206 -34.28 -17.40 20.99
C GLU A 206 -35.20 -16.18 21.03
N ARG A 207 -36.40 -16.32 20.46
CA ARG A 207 -37.51 -15.37 20.64
C ARG A 207 -38.29 -15.76 21.90
N SER A 208 -38.18 -14.97 22.96
CA SER A 208 -39.14 -15.02 24.07
C SER A 208 -40.23 -13.96 23.85
N VAL A 209 -41.48 -14.41 23.75
CA VAL A 209 -42.68 -13.56 23.63
C VAL A 209 -43.52 -13.75 24.90
N ALA A 210 -43.75 -12.67 25.67
CA ALA A 210 -44.85 -12.50 26.64
C ALA A 210 -44.79 -11.08 27.24
N SER A 211 -45.84 -10.47 27.80
CA SER A 211 -47.17 -10.08 27.30
C SER A 211 -47.83 -9.20 28.38
N HIS A 212 -48.06 -7.90 28.10
CA HIS A 212 -49.08 -6.98 28.66
C HIS A 212 -49.07 -6.59 30.17
N PRO A 213 -49.78 -5.51 30.64
CA PRO A 213 -50.78 -4.66 29.96
C PRO A 213 -50.65 -3.12 30.08
N ARG A 214 -51.59 -2.46 29.38
CA ARG A 214 -51.84 -1.04 29.11
C ARG A 214 -52.21 -0.18 30.34
N ALA A 215 -51.90 1.12 30.27
CA ALA A 215 -52.71 2.19 30.85
C ALA A 215 -52.91 3.33 29.83
N ALA A 216 -54.17 3.71 29.64
CA ALA A 216 -54.62 4.72 28.69
C ALA A 216 -54.79 6.09 29.36
N LYS A 217 -54.40 7.19 28.68
CA LYS A 217 -55.06 8.50 28.80
C LYS A 217 -55.05 9.21 27.44
N ALA A 218 -56.13 9.94 27.19
CA ALA A 218 -56.58 10.38 25.88
C ALA A 218 -56.62 11.91 25.74
N LYS A 219 -56.64 12.35 24.47
CA LYS A 219 -57.06 13.67 23.91
C LYS A 219 -56.06 14.83 24.14
N ALA A 220 -55.79 15.74 23.18
CA ALA A 220 -56.68 16.32 22.19
C ALA A 220 -55.98 16.75 20.87
N LYS A 221 -56.80 16.93 19.83
CA LYS A 221 -56.48 17.39 18.47
C LYS A 221 -56.31 18.91 18.41
N ALA A 222 -55.39 19.39 17.56
CA ALA A 222 -55.62 20.59 16.75
C ALA A 222 -54.83 20.52 15.42
N ARG A 223 -55.56 20.48 14.29
CA ARG A 223 -55.04 20.69 12.93
C ARG A 223 -55.00 22.19 12.66
N LYS A 224 -53.92 22.70 12.05
CA LYS A 224 -54.02 23.77 11.05
C LYS A 224 -52.98 23.54 9.95
N ARG A 225 -53.42 23.76 8.71
CA ARG A 225 -52.78 23.42 7.43
C ARG A 225 -51.97 24.60 6.88
N LYS A 226 -51.14 24.25 5.88
CA LYS A 226 -50.53 25.05 4.78
C LYS A 226 -49.11 25.58 5.08
N ALA A 227 -48.14 25.57 4.16
CA ALA A 227 -47.98 25.02 2.80
C ALA A 227 -46.52 25.25 2.35
N LYS A 228 -46.00 24.42 1.42
CA LYS A 228 -44.84 24.61 0.50
C LYS A 228 -43.48 24.97 1.16
N GLY A 229 -42.33 24.41 0.81
CA GLY A 229 -41.88 23.56 -0.29
C GLY A 229 -40.33 23.68 -0.38
N SER A 230 -39.71 22.70 -1.03
CA SER A 230 -38.35 22.61 -1.61
C SER A 230 -37.09 22.61 -0.71
N ASP A 231 -36.30 21.57 -0.98
CA ASP A 231 -34.85 21.35 -0.82
C ASP A 231 -34.19 21.41 0.55
N SER A 232 -33.75 20.22 1.00
CA SER A 232 -32.69 19.98 1.98
C SER A 232 -31.48 19.45 1.23
N GLU A 233 -30.44 20.27 1.10
CA GLU A 233 -29.06 19.79 0.98
C GLU A 233 -28.52 19.66 2.41
N ASP A 234 -28.11 18.44 2.76
CA ASP A 234 -27.47 18.11 4.03
C ASP A 234 -26.01 18.60 3.99
N GLU A 235 -25.71 19.66 4.75
CA GLU A 235 -24.36 19.99 5.22
C GLU A 235 -24.19 19.39 6.63
N ASP A 236 -23.37 18.35 6.76
CA ASP A 236 -22.80 17.90 8.02
C ASP A 236 -21.27 18.04 7.93
N ASP A 237 -20.75 19.22 8.25
CA ASP A 237 -19.36 19.45 8.60
C ASP A 237 -19.25 19.45 10.14
N GLU A 238 -18.66 18.38 10.70
CA GLU A 238 -18.26 18.36 12.11
C GLU A 238 -16.89 19.05 12.28
N ASP A 239 -16.96 20.24 12.86
CA ASP A 239 -15.87 21.09 13.34
C ASP A 239 -15.18 20.44 14.56
N TYR A 240 -13.85 20.31 14.54
CA TYR A 240 -13.06 19.99 15.74
C TYR A 240 -12.24 21.23 16.14
N ASP A 241 -12.75 21.88 17.18
CA ASP A 241 -12.17 23.02 17.90
C ASP A 241 -10.82 22.65 18.55
N SER A 242 -9.80 23.44 18.25
CA SER A 242 -8.70 23.67 19.18
C SER A 242 -8.21 25.10 19.02
N GLY A 243 -8.70 25.97 19.90
CA GLY A 243 -8.18 27.32 20.05
C GLY A 243 -6.74 27.34 20.57
N GLU A 244 -5.91 28.18 19.97
CA GLU A 244 -5.06 29.10 20.75
C GLU A 244 -4.82 30.39 19.98
N VAL A 245 -4.88 31.48 20.73
CA VAL A 245 -4.88 32.88 20.31
C VAL A 245 -3.43 33.37 20.31
N ILE A 246 -3.02 34.22 19.35
CA ILE A 246 -2.41 35.55 19.60
C ILE A 246 -1.82 36.19 18.32
N SER A 247 -2.19 37.48 18.20
CA SER A 247 -1.55 38.62 17.53
C SER A 247 -1.68 38.82 16.01
N LYS A 248 -2.48 39.84 15.72
CA LYS A 248 -2.65 40.55 14.46
C LYS A 248 -1.40 41.37 14.15
N THR A 249 -0.96 41.35 12.89
CA THR A 249 -0.44 42.57 12.25
C THR A 249 -0.94 42.63 10.81
N THR A 250 -1.67 43.70 10.55
CA THR A 250 -2.25 44.10 9.26
C THR A 250 -1.19 44.64 8.32
N SER A 251 -1.22 44.28 7.03
CA SER A 251 -0.94 45.23 5.94
C SER A 251 -1.44 44.73 4.59
N SER A 252 -1.71 45.69 3.73
CA SER A 252 -2.64 45.73 2.61
C SER A 252 -2.19 45.09 1.30
N ARG A 253 -3.16 44.47 0.61
CA ARG A 253 -3.56 44.68 -0.80
C ARG A 253 -2.47 45.20 -1.76
N ARG A 254 -2.13 44.40 -2.79
CA ARG A 254 -2.14 44.89 -4.19
C ARG A 254 -2.19 43.75 -5.23
N LYS A 255 -3.25 43.86 -6.03
CA LYS A 255 -3.56 43.16 -7.27
C LYS A 255 -2.56 43.59 -8.36
N ARG A 256 -1.88 42.67 -9.04
CA ARG A 256 -1.32 42.93 -10.38
C ARG A 256 -1.50 41.70 -11.28
N LYS A 257 -2.17 41.99 -12.39
CA LYS A 257 -2.34 41.18 -13.60
C LYS A 257 -1.10 41.42 -14.46
N ALA A 258 -0.52 40.38 -15.05
CA ALA A 258 0.35 40.50 -16.22
C ALA A 258 0.26 39.21 -17.02
N GLU A 259 -0.16 39.37 -18.27
CA GLU A 259 -0.26 38.39 -19.33
C GLU A 259 1.12 38.09 -19.94
N ASP A 260 1.13 37.08 -20.80
CA ASP A 260 2.09 36.76 -21.86
C ASP A 260 3.44 36.15 -21.49
N TYR A 261 3.58 34.84 -21.77
CA TYR A 261 4.81 34.29 -22.32
C TYR A 261 4.52 33.26 -23.40
N GLN A 262 5.23 33.45 -24.51
CA GLN A 262 5.03 32.92 -25.85
C GLN A 262 5.44 31.45 -25.99
N GLU A 263 4.76 30.75 -26.90
CA GLU A 263 5.19 29.49 -27.49
C GLU A 263 6.57 29.62 -28.16
N LEU A 264 7.47 28.66 -27.91
CA LEU A 264 8.66 28.44 -28.73
C LEU A 264 8.53 27.12 -29.48
N PRO A 265 8.78 27.08 -30.80
CA PRO A 265 8.67 25.86 -31.59
C PRO A 265 9.84 24.89 -31.34
N SER A 266 9.49 23.64 -31.09
CA SER A 266 10.39 22.49 -31.06
C SER A 266 10.96 22.20 -32.47
N THR A 267 12.25 22.49 -32.68
CA THR A 267 13.02 21.90 -33.79
C THR A 267 14.40 21.43 -33.31
N ARG A 268 14.59 20.11 -33.21
CA ARG A 268 15.89 19.45 -33.47
C ARG A 268 15.64 18.09 -34.10
N ARG A 269 15.73 18.06 -35.43
CA ARG A 269 15.86 16.84 -36.23
C ARG A 269 17.36 16.61 -36.42
N ALA A 270 17.90 15.54 -35.84
CA ALA A 270 19.30 15.16 -36.00
C ALA A 270 19.51 14.48 -37.36
N SER A 271 20.55 14.95 -38.05
CA SER A 271 21.11 14.44 -39.29
C SER A 271 21.80 13.08 -39.09
N ARG A 272 21.59 12.15 -40.04
CA ARG A 272 22.49 11.01 -40.24
C ARG A 272 22.94 11.00 -41.70
N VAL A 273 24.19 11.38 -41.89
CA VAL A 273 24.97 11.11 -43.10
C VAL A 273 25.48 9.67 -42.99
N LYS A 274 25.25 8.86 -44.03
CA LYS A 274 26.08 7.72 -44.38
C LYS A 274 26.30 7.78 -45.89
N THR A 275 27.54 8.06 -46.27
CA THR A 275 28.06 7.90 -47.62
C THR A 275 28.21 6.41 -47.95
N ALA A 276 28.05 6.12 -49.25
CA ALA A 276 28.05 4.81 -49.89
C ALA A 276 29.46 4.32 -50.24
N ASP A 277 29.49 3.04 -50.65
CA ASP A 277 30.40 2.33 -51.58
C ASP A 277 31.90 2.64 -51.58
#